data_AF-A0A495ACV0-F1
#
_entry.id   AF-A0A495ACV0-F1
#
_cell.length_a   1.000
_cell.length_b   1.000
_cell.length_c   1.000
_cell.angle_alpha   90.00
_cell.angle_beta   90.00
_cell.angle_gamma   90.00
#
_symmetry.space_group_name_H-M   'P 1'
#
loop_
_entity.id
_entity.type
_entity.pdbx_description
1 polymer ?
#
loop_
_entity_poly.entity_id
_entity_poly.type
_entity_poly.pdbx_seq_one_letter_code
_entity_poly.pdbx_strand_id
1 'polypeptide(L)' 'MKFYTIKLPKFIGGFVKIVIGVFKKDK' A
#
# COMPACT_ATOMS: atom_id res chain seq x y z
N MET A 1 -16.95 -11.10 6.47
CA MET A 1 -16.58 -9.95 5.61
C MET A 1 -15.96 -8.80 6.41
N LYS A 2 -14.97 -9.09 7.27
CA LYS A 2 -14.12 -8.08 7.94
C LYS A 2 -12.66 -8.16 7.47
N PHE A 3 -12.33 -9.22 6.72
CA PHE A 3 -11.02 -9.45 6.13
C PHE A 3 -10.68 -8.36 5.11
N TYR A 4 -11.61 -8.01 4.21
CA TYR A 4 -11.38 -6.93 3.26
C TYR A 4 -11.37 -5.55 3.93
N THR A 5 -12.09 -5.35 5.04
CA THR A 5 -12.07 -4.05 5.74
C THR A 5 -10.89 -3.88 6.69
N ILE A 6 -10.24 -4.96 7.15
CA ILE A 6 -9.11 -4.88 8.11
C ILE A 6 -7.78 -5.25 7.45
N LYS A 7 -7.79 -6.22 6.53
CA LYS A 7 -6.59 -6.73 5.86
C LYS A 7 -6.30 -5.99 4.56
N LEU A 8 -7.33 -5.65 3.78
CA LEU A 8 -7.16 -4.92 2.53
C LEU A 8 -6.60 -3.50 2.73
N PRO A 9 -7.08 -2.66 3.69
CA PRO A 9 -6.49 -1.33 3.86
C PRO A 9 -5.04 -1.40 4.36
N LYS A 10 -4.70 -2.40 5.19
CA LYS A 10 -3.31 -2.65 5.62
C LYS A 10 -2.43 -3.07 4.43
N PHE A 11 -2.94 -3.92 3.54
CA PHE A 11 -2.24 -4.35 2.34
C PHE A 11 -2.03 -3.20 1.34
N ILE A 12 -3.09 -2.45 1.04
CA ILE A 12 -3.04 -1.30 0.12
C ILE A 12 -2.12 -0.21 0.68
N GLY A 13 -2.19 0.10 1.98
CA GLY A 13 -1.32 1.12 2.59
C GLY A 13 0.17 0.79 2.47
N GLY A 14 0.55 -0.47 2.68
CA GLY A 14 1.93 -0.92 2.47
C GLY A 14 2.35 -0.89 0.99
N PHE A 15 1.47 -1.36 0.10
CA PHE A 15 1.71 -1.38 -1.34
C PHE A 15 1.90 0.03 -1.92
N VAL A 16 1.02 0.98 -1.55
CA VAL A 16 1.08 2.38 -1.99
C VAL A 16 2.38 3.04 -1.51
N LYS A 17 2.84 2.75 -0.29
CA LYS A 17 4.09 3.28 0.25
C LYS A 17 5.32 2.80 -0.55
N ILE A 18 5.32 1.55 -0.99
CA ILE A 18 6.37 0.98 -1.83
C ILE A 18 6.34 1.62 -3.22
N VAL A 19 5.17 1.69 -3.85
CA VAL A 19 5.01 2.29 -5.18
C VAL A 19 5.46 3.75 -5.17
N ILE A 20 5.01 4.55 -4.20
CA ILE A 20 5.46 5.94 -4.06
C ILE A 20 6.97 6.02 -3.79
N GLY A 21 7.52 5.14 -2.95
CA GLY A 21 8.95 5.13 -2.65
C GLY A 21 9.84 4.81 -3.86
N VAL A 22 9.39 3.89 -4.73
CA VAL A 22 10.07 3.54 -5.98
C VAL A 22 9.98 4.71 -6.98
N PHE A 23 8.78 5.23 -7.23
CA PHE A 23 8.59 6.33 -8.17
C PHE A 23 9.26 7.64 -7.74
N LYS A 24 9.40 7.89 -6.44
CA LYS A 24 10.00 9.11 -5.89
C LYS A 24 11.53 9.04 -5.80
N LYS A 25 12.13 7.85 -5.89
CA LYS A 25 13.57 7.63 -5.87
C LYS A 25 14.18 7.64 -7.29
N ASP A 26 13.34 7.59 -8.30
CA ASP A 26 13.71 7.65 -9.72
C ASP A 26 13.80 9.09 -10.26
N LYS A 27 13.71 10.11 -9.39
CA LYS A 27 13.88 11.52 -9.73
C LYS A 27 14.89 12.22 -8.82
#